data_AF-A0A0B1SUV6-F1
#
_entry.id   AF-A0A0B1SUV6-F1
#
_cell.length_a   1.000
_cell.length_b   1.000
_cell.length_c   1.000
_cell.angle_alpha   90.00
_cell.angle_beta   90.00
_cell.angle_gamma   90.00
#
_symmetry.space_group_name_H-M   'P 1'
#
loop_
_entity.id
_entity.type
_entity.pdbx_description
1 polymer ?
#
loop_
_entity_poly.entity_id
_entity_poly.type
_entity_poly.pdbx_seq_one_letter_code
_entity_poly.pdbx_strand_id
1 'polypeptide(L)'
;MNPSPARMLAIYGGVTFLVYIETSSFVKSSPAILLSLPVIALSLLTLTTTMSPEQRFTTSASFAIHALSRYLLAAEVSWTWLMFGYLLVSAGNLVYCYSFSSQIRLWSRLLTIAVSFHLVAISYYCFADLLVSIPSLVLVLFAALASSCVTVVGAGSVCQYGHVGDYDSNQASYIRLVGAICQTAGSSLFVMNLFGQRAELLQMISRCLFYFAQGLLFFANERTF
;
A
#
# COMPACT_ATOMS: atom_id res chain seq x y z
N MET A 1 6.36 -13.32 -25.99
CA MET A 1 6.67 -11.89 -25.82
C MET A 1 6.13 -11.48 -24.46
N ASN A 2 7.00 -11.14 -23.51
CA ASN A 2 6.54 -10.63 -22.21
C ASN A 2 5.93 -9.23 -22.42
N PRO A 3 4.82 -8.88 -21.74
CA PRO A 3 4.23 -7.55 -21.86
C PRO A 3 5.23 -6.48 -21.40
N SER A 4 5.27 -5.33 -22.08
CA SER A 4 6.07 -4.20 -21.57
C SER A 4 5.44 -3.64 -20.28
N PRO A 5 6.23 -2.99 -19.42
CA PRO A 5 5.74 -2.46 -18.13
C PRO A 5 4.63 -1.44 -18.30
N ALA A 6 4.74 -0.61 -19.34
CA ALA A 6 3.70 0.33 -19.74
C ALA A 6 2.39 -0.38 -20.12
N ARG A 7 2.46 -1.53 -20.80
CA ARG A 7 1.28 -2.34 -21.13
C ARG A 7 0.65 -2.95 -19.88
N MET A 8 1.46 -3.42 -18.92
CA MET A 8 0.96 -3.93 -17.64
C MET A 8 0.26 -2.83 -16.84
N LEU A 9 0.85 -1.63 -16.76
CA LEU A 9 0.23 -0.47 -16.13
C LEU A 9 -1.05 -0.02 -16.85
N ALA A 10 -1.11 -0.11 -18.18
CA ALA A 10 -2.32 0.21 -18.93
C ALA A 10 -3.45 -0.78 -18.63
N ILE A 11 -3.14 -2.08 -18.52
CA ILE A 11 -4.13 -3.10 -18.10
C ILE A 11 -4.60 -2.81 -16.67
N TYR A 12 -3.67 -2.60 -15.75
CA TYR A 12 -3.99 -2.24 -14.35
C TYR A 12 -4.85 -0.98 -14.25
N GLY A 13 -4.47 0.08 -14.96
CA GLY A 13 -5.18 1.35 -15.01
C GLY A 13 -6.57 1.21 -15.62
N GLY A 14 -6.71 0.43 -16.70
CA GLY A 14 -8.00 0.12 -17.32
C GLY A 14 -8.94 -0.62 -16.37
N VAL A 15 -8.46 -1.66 -15.68
CA VAL A 15 -9.24 -2.38 -14.66
C VAL A 15 -9.61 -1.44 -13.50
N THR A 16 -8.67 -0.63 -13.02
CA THR A 16 -8.91 0.36 -11.95
C THR A 16 -9.98 1.38 -12.34
N PHE A 17 -9.95 1.86 -13.57
CA PHE A 17 -10.90 2.84 -14.10
C PHE A 17 -12.32 2.24 -14.26
N LEU A 18 -12.43 1.00 -14.73
CA LEU A 18 -13.72 0.31 -14.78
C LEU A 18 -14.30 0.14 -13.38
N VAL A 19 -13.49 -0.29 -12.41
CA VAL A 19 -13.93 -0.40 -11.01
C VAL A 19 -14.33 0.97 -10.46
N TYR A 20 -13.61 2.04 -10.79
CA TYR A 20 -13.96 3.41 -10.38
C TYR A 20 -15.38 3.78 -10.84
N ILE A 21 -15.73 3.51 -12.10
CA ILE A 21 -17.07 3.78 -12.64
C ILE A 21 -18.12 2.94 -11.91
N GLU A 22 -17.93 1.62 -11.85
CA GLU A 22 -18.90 0.68 -11.27
C GLU A 22 -19.16 0.93 -9.78
N THR A 23 -18.13 1.37 -9.04
CA THR A 23 -18.24 1.65 -7.61
C THR A 23 -18.64 3.09 -7.30
N SER A 24 -19.10 3.85 -8.30
CA SER A 24 -19.47 5.27 -8.15
C SER A 24 -18.34 6.07 -7.51
N SER A 25 -17.20 6.12 -8.21
CA SER A 25 -15.98 6.80 -7.78
C SER A 25 -15.33 6.19 -6.53
N PHE A 26 -15.34 4.86 -6.42
CA PHE A 26 -14.90 4.13 -5.23
C PHE A 26 -15.68 4.46 -3.95
N VAL A 27 -16.86 5.06 -4.01
CA VAL A 27 -17.68 5.30 -2.81
C VAL A 27 -18.33 3.99 -2.36
N LYS A 28 -18.89 3.21 -3.30
CA LYS A 28 -19.56 1.95 -3.00
C LYS A 28 -18.56 0.85 -2.65
N SER A 29 -18.86 0.07 -1.61
CA SER A 29 -18.07 -1.10 -1.20
C SER A 29 -18.54 -2.40 -1.84
N SER A 30 -19.72 -2.41 -2.45
CA SER A 30 -20.34 -3.60 -3.02
C SER A 30 -20.39 -3.55 -4.56
N PRO A 31 -20.15 -4.69 -5.25
CA PRO A 31 -19.64 -5.94 -4.69
C PRO A 31 -18.15 -5.87 -4.33
N ALA A 32 -17.78 -6.40 -3.17
CA ALA A 32 -16.43 -6.30 -2.57
C ALA A 32 -15.30 -6.78 -3.50
N ILE A 33 -15.58 -7.77 -4.34
CA ILE A 33 -14.64 -8.29 -5.32
C ILE A 33 -14.12 -7.20 -6.26
N LEU A 34 -14.97 -6.25 -6.68
CA LEU A 34 -14.57 -5.19 -7.61
C LEU A 34 -13.41 -4.35 -7.05
N LEU A 35 -13.42 -4.06 -5.75
CA LEU A 35 -12.35 -3.29 -5.11
C LEU A 35 -11.04 -4.09 -4.97
N SER A 36 -11.07 -5.41 -5.10
CA SER A 36 -9.86 -6.24 -5.08
C SER A 36 -9.29 -6.50 -6.48
N LEU A 37 -10.13 -6.49 -7.52
CA LEU A 37 -9.75 -6.85 -8.91
C LEU A 37 -8.51 -6.14 -9.45
N PRO A 38 -8.32 -4.81 -9.27
CA PRO A 38 -7.15 -4.15 -9.80
C PRO A 38 -5.85 -4.72 -9.23
N VAL A 39 -5.83 -5.01 -7.92
CA VAL A 39 -4.64 -5.52 -7.24
C VAL A 39 -4.43 -7.01 -7.51
N ILE A 40 -5.51 -7.77 -7.73
CA ILE A 40 -5.42 -9.16 -8.24
C ILE A 40 -4.75 -9.15 -9.62
N ALA A 41 -5.21 -8.29 -10.53
CA ALA A 41 -4.61 -8.16 -11.85
C ALA A 41 -3.12 -7.78 -11.75
N LEU A 42 -2.78 -6.83 -10.87
CA LEU A 42 -1.39 -6.42 -10.66
C LEU A 42 -0.52 -7.55 -10.12
N SER A 43 -1.03 -8.35 -9.18
CA SER A 43 -0.35 -9.53 -8.64
C SER A 43 -0.03 -10.56 -9.73
N LEU A 44 -1.01 -10.86 -10.59
CA LEU A 44 -0.83 -11.80 -11.71
C LEU A 44 0.12 -11.25 -12.78
N LEU A 45 -0.02 -9.96 -13.13
CA LEU A 45 0.89 -9.29 -14.08
C LEU A 45 2.32 -9.31 -13.56
N THR A 46 2.53 -9.12 -12.26
CA THR A 46 3.85 -9.19 -11.62
C THR A 46 4.53 -10.53 -11.86
N LEU A 47 3.79 -11.66 -11.84
CA LEU A 47 4.36 -12.98 -12.12
C LEU A 47 4.87 -13.15 -13.55
N THR A 48 4.41 -12.30 -14.48
CA THR A 48 4.83 -12.32 -15.89
C THR A 48 6.02 -11.40 -16.19
N THR A 49 6.53 -10.70 -15.18
CA THR A 49 7.69 -9.80 -15.32
C THR A 49 9.01 -10.57 -15.42
N THR A 50 10.03 -9.88 -15.91
CA THR A 50 11.42 -10.35 -16.01
C THR A 50 12.23 -10.16 -14.72
N MET A 51 11.61 -9.66 -13.65
CA MET A 51 12.26 -9.51 -12.35
C MET A 51 12.91 -10.82 -11.89
N SER A 52 13.99 -10.69 -11.15
CA SER A 52 14.61 -11.81 -10.43
C SER A 52 13.57 -12.58 -9.59
N PRO A 53 13.66 -13.93 -9.52
CA PRO A 53 12.57 -14.76 -9.00
C PRO A 53 12.09 -14.40 -7.60
N GLU A 54 13.02 -14.12 -6.68
CA GLU A 54 12.69 -13.77 -5.28
C GLU A 54 11.86 -12.48 -5.23
N GLN A 55 12.31 -11.43 -5.91
CA GLN A 55 11.67 -10.12 -5.98
C GLN A 55 10.32 -10.21 -6.68
N ARG A 56 10.23 -11.00 -7.75
CA ARG A 56 8.99 -11.24 -8.47
C ARG A 56 7.93 -11.89 -7.60
N PHE A 57 8.27 -12.98 -6.91
CA PHE A 57 7.33 -13.71 -6.05
C PHE A 57 6.95 -12.91 -4.81
N THR A 58 7.90 -12.23 -4.16
CA THR A 58 7.61 -11.39 -2.99
C THR A 58 6.75 -10.18 -3.34
N THR A 59 7.03 -9.50 -4.46
CA THR A 59 6.20 -8.38 -4.94
C THR A 59 4.79 -8.85 -5.30
N SER A 60 4.67 -9.95 -6.04
CA SER A 60 3.37 -10.53 -6.40
C SER A 60 2.58 -10.98 -5.15
N ALA A 61 3.25 -11.59 -4.17
CA ALA A 61 2.65 -12.02 -2.91
C ALA A 61 2.15 -10.83 -2.10
N SER A 62 2.90 -9.74 -2.02
CA SER A 62 2.45 -8.51 -1.37
C SER A 62 1.14 -7.99 -2.00
N PHE A 63 1.06 -7.94 -3.33
CA PHE A 63 -0.17 -7.54 -4.02
C PHE A 63 -1.31 -8.51 -3.79
N ALA A 64 -1.07 -9.82 -3.79
CA ALA A 64 -2.11 -10.80 -3.48
C ALA A 64 -2.66 -10.62 -2.06
N ILE A 65 -1.77 -10.39 -1.08
CA ILE A 65 -2.14 -10.12 0.32
C ILE A 65 -2.95 -8.82 0.43
N HIS A 66 -2.54 -7.74 -0.26
CA HIS A 66 -3.30 -6.50 -0.30
C HIS A 66 -4.66 -6.67 -1.00
N ALA A 67 -4.75 -7.45 -2.07
CA ALA A 67 -6.02 -7.74 -2.74
C ALA A 67 -7.00 -8.46 -1.80
N LEU A 68 -6.53 -9.49 -1.07
CA LEU A 68 -7.32 -10.21 -0.09
C LEU A 68 -7.76 -9.30 1.06
N SER A 69 -6.84 -8.45 1.56
CA SER A 69 -7.16 -7.43 2.56
C SER A 69 -8.31 -6.53 2.08
N ARG A 70 -8.25 -6.01 0.86
CA ARG A 70 -9.30 -5.14 0.29
C ARG A 70 -10.64 -5.83 0.17
N TYR A 71 -10.64 -7.10 -0.25
CA TYR A 71 -11.86 -7.90 -0.30
C TYR A 71 -12.50 -8.01 1.10
N LEU A 72 -11.71 -8.39 2.12
CA LEU A 72 -12.22 -8.56 3.48
C LEU A 72 -12.71 -7.26 4.11
N LEU A 73 -12.00 -6.15 3.88
CA LEU A 73 -12.40 -4.82 4.36
C LEU A 73 -13.69 -4.31 3.68
N ALA A 74 -13.97 -4.74 2.44
CA ALA A 74 -15.16 -4.33 1.69
C ALA A 74 -16.35 -5.28 1.84
N ALA A 75 -16.13 -6.54 2.23
CA ALA A 75 -17.19 -7.54 2.34
C ALA A 75 -18.11 -7.35 3.56
N GLU A 76 -17.75 -6.46 4.51
CA GLU A 76 -18.58 -6.06 5.67
C GLU A 76 -19.16 -7.23 6.49
N VAL A 77 -18.46 -8.38 6.53
CA VAL A 77 -18.99 -9.63 7.11
C VAL A 77 -18.98 -9.63 8.64
N SER A 78 -17.86 -9.26 9.26
CA SER A 78 -17.76 -9.17 10.73
C SER A 78 -16.57 -8.34 11.19
N TRP A 79 -16.57 -7.95 12.46
CA TRP A 79 -15.46 -7.26 13.12
C TRP A 79 -14.15 -8.05 13.09
N THR A 80 -14.21 -9.39 13.24
CA THR A 80 -13.03 -10.26 13.16
C THR A 80 -12.41 -10.23 11.77
N TRP A 81 -13.25 -10.26 10.72
CA TRP A 81 -12.78 -10.15 9.34
C TRP A 81 -12.17 -8.79 9.03
N LEU A 82 -12.72 -7.72 9.61
CA LEU A 82 -12.14 -6.38 9.52
C LEU A 82 -10.73 -6.34 10.12
N MET A 83 -10.55 -6.85 11.34
CA MET A 83 -9.23 -6.94 11.98
C MET A 83 -8.25 -7.79 11.16
N PHE A 84 -8.71 -8.94 10.66
CA PHE A 84 -7.87 -9.79 9.80
C PHE A 84 -7.48 -9.07 8.50
N GLY A 85 -8.40 -8.31 7.91
CA GLY A 85 -8.12 -7.46 6.76
C GLY A 85 -6.99 -6.46 7.01
N TYR A 86 -6.96 -5.79 8.16
CA TYR A 86 -5.88 -4.86 8.52
C TYR A 86 -4.56 -5.56 8.88
N LEU A 87 -4.60 -6.74 9.51
CA LEU A 87 -3.40 -7.57 9.70
C LEU A 87 -2.76 -7.92 8.34
N LEU A 88 -3.58 -8.25 7.34
CA LEU A 88 -3.12 -8.47 5.98
C LEU A 88 -2.54 -7.19 5.34
N VAL A 89 -3.07 -6.00 5.62
CA VAL A 89 -2.41 -4.74 5.19
C VAL A 89 -0.99 -4.68 5.74
N SER A 90 -0.82 -4.96 7.03
CA SER A 90 0.49 -4.96 7.66
C SER A 90 1.43 -5.99 7.06
N ALA A 91 0.95 -7.22 6.83
CA ALA A 91 1.73 -8.27 6.20
C ALA A 91 2.13 -7.91 4.76
N GLY A 92 1.19 -7.38 3.96
CA GLY A 92 1.44 -6.97 2.59
C GLY A 92 2.50 -5.88 2.49
N ASN A 93 2.46 -4.89 3.39
CA ASN A 93 3.46 -3.83 3.48
C ASN A 93 4.86 -4.39 3.83
N LEU A 94 4.95 -5.29 4.81
CA LEU A 94 6.24 -5.87 5.22
C LEU A 94 6.82 -6.80 4.16
N VAL A 95 5.98 -7.62 3.51
CA VAL A 95 6.39 -8.45 2.37
C VAL A 95 6.88 -7.58 1.20
N TYR A 96 6.21 -6.45 0.94
CA TYR A 96 6.69 -5.48 -0.04
C TYR A 96 8.03 -4.87 0.40
N CYS A 97 8.18 -4.46 1.65
CA CYS A 97 9.44 -3.93 2.18
C CYS A 97 10.60 -4.93 2.02
N TYR A 98 10.31 -6.21 2.26
CA TYR A 98 11.27 -7.30 2.07
C TYR A 98 11.73 -7.40 0.61
N SER A 99 10.82 -7.24 -0.36
CA SER A 99 11.13 -7.35 -1.81
C SER A 99 12.24 -6.43 -2.31
N PHE A 100 12.44 -5.27 -1.66
CA PHE A 100 13.51 -4.33 -2.00
C PHE A 100 14.50 -4.09 -0.85
N SER A 101 14.43 -4.90 0.21
CA SER A 101 15.28 -4.74 1.39
C SER A 101 16.78 -4.81 1.08
N SER A 102 17.16 -5.59 0.06
CA SER A 102 18.54 -5.66 -0.45
C SER A 102 19.09 -4.34 -0.98
N GLN A 103 18.22 -3.39 -1.36
CA GLN A 103 18.60 -2.04 -1.78
C GLN A 103 18.84 -1.09 -0.60
N ILE A 104 18.39 -1.45 0.61
CA ILE A 104 18.51 -0.60 1.80
C ILE A 104 19.89 -0.84 2.43
N ARG A 105 20.81 0.09 2.21
CA ARG A 105 22.15 0.04 2.82
C ARG A 105 22.19 0.59 4.23
N LEU A 106 21.48 1.70 4.45
CA LEU A 106 21.41 2.40 5.72
C LEU A 106 20.01 2.95 5.91
N TRP A 107 19.47 2.82 7.11
CA TRP A 107 18.16 3.38 7.46
C TRP A 107 18.28 4.87 7.79
N SER A 108 17.44 5.69 7.17
CA SER A 108 17.41 7.14 7.38
C SER A 108 16.82 7.51 8.73
N ARG A 109 17.68 7.97 9.66
CA ARG A 109 17.29 8.44 10.99
C ARG A 109 16.26 9.58 10.94
N LEU A 110 16.45 10.53 10.01
CA LEU A 110 15.55 11.69 9.87
C LEU A 110 14.15 11.26 9.44
N LEU A 111 14.04 10.34 8.47
CA LEU A 111 12.74 9.82 8.05
C LEU A 111 12.09 8.99 9.16
N THR A 112 12.86 8.16 9.88
CA THR A 112 12.33 7.39 11.03
C THR A 112 11.74 8.32 12.09
N ILE A 113 12.42 9.41 12.43
CA ILE A 113 11.90 10.41 13.39
C ILE A 113 10.62 11.05 12.85
N ALA A 114 10.62 11.48 11.58
CA ALA A 114 9.45 12.12 10.97
C ALA A 114 8.21 11.21 10.94
N VAL A 115 8.35 9.94 10.51
CA VAL A 115 7.21 9.01 10.51
C VAL A 115 6.79 8.60 11.92
N SER A 116 7.69 8.63 12.90
CA SER A 116 7.35 8.39 14.30
C SER A 116 6.46 9.51 14.85
N PHE A 117 6.77 10.78 14.56
CA PHE A 117 5.90 11.91 14.90
C PHE A 117 4.53 11.80 14.23
N HIS A 118 4.49 11.40 12.95
CA HIS A 118 3.24 11.13 12.23
C HIS A 118 2.40 10.04 12.92
N LEU A 119 3.00 8.91 13.29
CA LEU A 119 2.32 7.82 14.00
C LEU A 119 1.80 8.27 15.37
N VAL A 120 2.59 9.02 16.14
CA VAL A 120 2.17 9.57 17.43
C VAL A 120 0.98 10.53 17.25
N ALA A 121 1.04 11.42 16.27
CA ALA A 121 -0.04 12.35 15.97
C ALA A 121 -1.35 11.61 15.63
N ILE A 122 -1.32 10.65 14.71
CA ILE A 122 -2.51 9.85 14.38
C ILE A 122 -2.99 9.06 15.59
N SER A 123 -2.09 8.44 16.35
CA SER A 123 -2.49 7.66 17.52
C SER A 123 -3.17 8.53 18.58
N TYR A 124 -2.67 9.75 18.80
CA TYR A 124 -3.29 10.71 19.71
C TYR A 124 -4.67 11.15 19.22
N TYR A 125 -4.78 11.60 17.97
CA TYR A 125 -6.04 12.16 17.45
C TYR A 125 -7.11 11.11 17.13
N CYS A 126 -6.72 9.89 16.74
CA CYS A 126 -7.66 8.86 16.31
C CYS A 126 -7.87 7.75 17.34
N PHE A 127 -6.90 7.47 18.23
CA PHE A 127 -6.94 6.26 19.07
C PHE A 127 -6.97 6.53 20.58
N ALA A 128 -6.62 7.72 21.06
CA ALA A 128 -6.46 7.98 22.50
C ALA A 128 -7.66 7.51 23.34
N ASP A 129 -8.88 7.87 22.92
CA ASP A 129 -10.11 7.50 23.64
C ASP A 129 -10.58 6.06 23.33
N LEU A 130 -10.10 5.48 22.22
CA LEU A 130 -10.52 4.15 21.76
C LEU A 130 -9.69 3.02 22.34
N LEU A 131 -8.47 3.29 22.81
CA LEU A 131 -7.57 2.27 23.37
C LEU A 131 -8.18 1.51 24.53
N VAL A 132 -8.98 2.18 25.36
CA VAL A 132 -9.67 1.55 26.50
C VAL A 132 -10.87 0.70 26.04
N SER A 133 -11.56 1.15 24.99
CA SER A 133 -12.82 0.55 24.54
C SER A 133 -12.63 -0.62 23.56
N ILE A 134 -11.71 -0.49 22.61
CA ILE A 134 -11.47 -1.45 21.52
C ILE A 134 -9.96 -1.65 21.25
N PRO A 135 -9.19 -2.08 22.26
CA PRO A 135 -7.72 -2.12 22.21
C PRO A 135 -7.20 -2.98 21.06
N SER A 136 -7.84 -4.12 20.78
CA SER A 136 -7.39 -5.06 19.78
C SER A 136 -7.44 -4.47 18.36
N LEU A 137 -8.52 -3.75 18.02
CA LEU A 137 -8.65 -3.09 16.73
C LEU A 137 -7.62 -1.97 16.58
N VAL A 138 -7.45 -1.16 17.64
CA VAL A 138 -6.48 -0.07 17.64
C VAL A 138 -5.07 -0.60 17.39
N LEU A 139 -4.66 -1.69 18.06
CA LEU A 139 -3.35 -2.30 17.85
C LEU A 139 -3.13 -2.77 16.41
N VAL A 140 -4.16 -3.38 15.80
CA VAL A 140 -4.06 -3.86 14.42
C VAL A 140 -3.99 -2.69 13.42
N LEU A 141 -4.78 -1.64 13.63
CA LEU A 141 -4.73 -0.42 12.81
C LEU A 141 -3.38 0.30 12.95
N PHE A 142 -2.87 0.39 14.17
CA PHE A 142 -1.55 0.93 14.45
C PHE A 142 -0.46 0.12 13.73
N ALA A 143 -0.52 -1.21 13.77
CA ALA A 143 0.41 -2.07 13.03
C ALA A 143 0.33 -1.86 11.50
N ALA A 144 -0.87 -1.70 10.96
CA ALA A 144 -1.08 -1.38 9.54
C ALA A 144 -0.48 -0.03 9.15
N LEU A 145 -0.61 1.01 10.00
CA LEU A 145 0.02 2.32 9.77
C LEU A 145 1.54 2.27 9.95
N ALA A 146 2.02 1.58 10.98
CA ALA A 146 3.44 1.45 11.28
C ALA A 146 4.19 0.71 10.17
N SER A 147 3.62 -0.38 9.65
CA SER A 147 4.20 -1.10 8.50
C SER A 147 4.21 -0.26 7.21
N SER A 148 3.19 0.58 6.96
CA SER A 148 3.24 1.58 5.87
C SER A 148 4.34 2.62 6.10
N CYS A 149 4.56 3.05 7.35
CA CYS A 149 5.65 3.96 7.67
C CYS A 149 7.02 3.31 7.46
N VAL A 150 7.17 2.02 7.78
CA VAL A 150 8.40 1.26 7.51
C VAL A 150 8.71 1.24 6.01
N THR A 151 7.71 1.05 5.14
CA THR A 151 7.94 1.10 3.68
C THR A 151 8.35 2.50 3.21
N VAL A 152 7.82 3.58 3.81
CA VAL A 152 8.26 4.96 3.53
C VAL A 152 9.72 5.16 3.94
N VAL A 153 10.10 4.76 5.16
CA VAL A 153 11.49 4.88 5.63
C VAL A 153 12.41 4.05 4.76
N GLY A 154 12.03 2.81 4.44
CA GLY A 154 12.80 1.94 3.55
C GLY A 154 12.99 2.57 2.17
N ALA A 155 11.92 3.01 1.52
CA ALA A 155 11.99 3.62 0.19
C ALA A 155 12.81 4.91 0.20
N GLY A 156 12.61 5.79 1.19
CA GLY A 156 13.37 7.04 1.30
C GLY A 156 14.83 6.82 1.67
N SER A 157 15.14 5.74 2.38
CA SER A 157 16.51 5.31 2.65
C SER A 157 17.23 4.88 1.36
N VAL A 158 16.53 4.18 0.45
CA VAL A 158 17.06 3.87 -0.88
C VAL A 158 17.28 5.16 -1.69
N CYS A 159 16.38 6.15 -1.61
CA CYS A 159 16.61 7.44 -2.28
C CYS A 159 17.83 8.21 -1.76
N GLN A 160 18.11 8.13 -0.44
CA GLN A 160 19.20 8.88 0.18
C GLN A 160 20.55 8.18 0.06
N TYR A 161 20.57 6.85 0.19
CA TYR A 161 21.80 6.06 0.37
C TYR A 161 21.93 4.91 -0.65
N GLY A 162 21.01 4.80 -1.61
CA GLY A 162 21.00 3.77 -2.64
C GLY A 162 22.12 3.93 -3.67
N HIS A 163 22.08 3.10 -4.72
CA HIS A 163 23.16 2.98 -5.69
C HIS A 163 23.40 4.28 -6.48
N VAL A 164 24.55 4.90 -6.23
CA VAL A 164 25.10 6.01 -7.01
C VAL A 164 25.65 5.45 -8.32
N GLY A 165 24.92 5.59 -9.43
CA GLY A 165 25.50 5.33 -10.76
C GLY A 165 24.52 4.98 -11.89
N ASP A 166 23.34 4.47 -11.59
CA ASP A 166 22.33 4.09 -12.60
C ASP A 166 21.10 5.00 -12.53
N TYR A 167 20.84 5.75 -13.60
CA TYR A 167 19.75 6.73 -13.67
C TYR A 167 18.38 6.06 -13.50
N ASP A 168 18.18 4.87 -14.08
CA ASP A 168 16.92 4.14 -14.00
C ASP A 168 16.65 3.62 -12.58
N SER A 169 17.70 3.14 -11.88
CA SER A 169 17.62 2.73 -10.48
C SER A 169 17.27 3.90 -9.55
N ASN A 170 17.87 5.07 -9.80
CA ASN A 170 17.53 6.29 -9.05
C ASN A 170 16.08 6.71 -9.29
N GLN A 171 15.61 6.74 -10.54
CA GLN A 171 14.21 7.06 -10.84
C GLN A 171 13.24 6.09 -10.15
N ALA A 172 13.55 4.78 -10.18
CA ALA A 172 12.75 3.76 -9.52
C ALA A 172 12.64 3.97 -8.01
N SER A 173 13.71 4.43 -7.35
CA SER A 173 13.70 4.73 -5.92
C SER A 173 12.70 5.85 -5.56
N TYR A 174 12.68 6.94 -6.34
CA TYR A 174 11.74 8.05 -6.12
C TYR A 174 10.30 7.63 -6.38
N ILE A 175 10.06 6.85 -7.44
CA ILE A 175 8.74 6.28 -7.73
C ILE A 175 8.26 5.43 -6.55
N ARG A 176 9.14 4.60 -5.97
CA ARG A 176 8.84 3.79 -4.78
C ARG A 176 8.48 4.66 -3.58
N LEU A 177 9.25 5.73 -3.33
CA LEU A 177 9.00 6.64 -2.22
C LEU A 177 7.64 7.33 -2.37
N VAL A 178 7.32 7.85 -3.57
CA VAL A 178 6.00 8.46 -3.84
C VAL A 178 4.89 7.43 -3.63
N GLY A 179 5.06 6.19 -4.12
CA GLY A 179 4.11 5.10 -3.89
C GLY A 179 3.90 4.81 -2.40
N ALA A 180 4.97 4.72 -1.61
CA ALA A 180 4.89 4.48 -0.17
C ALA A 180 4.22 5.64 0.59
N ILE A 181 4.49 6.89 0.19
CA ILE A 181 3.82 8.07 0.74
C ILE A 181 2.32 8.04 0.42
N CYS A 182 1.95 7.77 -0.84
CA CYS A 182 0.54 7.64 -1.24
C CYS A 182 -0.17 6.52 -0.46
N GLN A 183 0.47 5.36 -0.28
CA GLN A 183 -0.07 4.25 0.51
C GLN A 183 -0.29 4.66 1.98
N THR A 184 0.68 5.35 2.58
CA THR A 184 0.62 5.80 3.97
C THR A 184 -0.43 6.88 4.16
N ALA A 185 -0.50 7.85 3.25
CA ALA A 185 -1.53 8.89 3.24
C ALA A 185 -2.93 8.31 3.05
N GLY A 186 -3.11 7.38 2.10
CA GLY A 186 -4.37 6.68 1.87
C GLY A 186 -4.83 5.91 3.10
N SER A 187 -3.91 5.19 3.76
CA SER A 187 -4.18 4.45 5.00
C SER A 187 -4.53 5.39 6.17
N SER A 188 -3.82 6.53 6.29
CA SER A 188 -4.06 7.54 7.32
C SER A 188 -5.45 8.18 7.15
N LEU A 189 -5.81 8.59 5.92
CA LEU A 189 -7.13 9.14 5.62
C LEU A 189 -8.25 8.13 5.88
N PHE A 190 -8.00 6.84 5.63
CA PHE A 190 -8.98 5.80 5.92
C PHE A 190 -9.25 5.68 7.42
N VAL A 191 -8.19 5.64 8.23
CA VAL A 191 -8.29 5.62 9.70
C VAL A 191 -9.02 6.86 10.22
N MET A 192 -8.70 8.04 9.68
CA MET A 192 -9.42 9.27 10.02
C MET A 192 -10.90 9.21 9.61
N ASN A 193 -11.24 8.58 8.50
CA ASN A 193 -12.64 8.42 8.07
C ASN A 193 -13.42 7.41 8.95
N LEU A 194 -12.74 6.41 9.53
CA LEU A 194 -13.35 5.42 10.42
C LEU A 194 -13.74 6.01 11.78
N PHE A 195 -12.87 6.82 12.38
CA PHE A 195 -13.02 7.30 13.76
C PHE A 195 -13.21 8.82 13.88
N GLY A 196 -12.95 9.58 12.82
CA GLY A 196 -13.21 11.02 12.74
C GLY A 196 -14.54 11.32 12.05
N GLN A 197 -14.53 12.27 11.09
CA GLN A 197 -15.72 12.62 10.31
C GLN A 197 -15.87 11.69 9.10
N ARG A 198 -16.95 10.91 9.08
CA ARG A 198 -17.31 10.07 7.93
C ARG A 198 -17.66 10.97 6.74
N ALA A 199 -16.76 11.03 5.77
CA ALA A 199 -16.93 11.79 4.55
C ALA A 199 -16.64 10.90 3.35
N GLU A 200 -17.61 10.80 2.44
CA GLU A 200 -17.47 10.04 1.20
C GLU A 200 -16.24 10.48 0.39
N LEU A 201 -15.91 11.77 0.44
CA LEU A 201 -14.72 12.33 -0.18
C LEU A 201 -13.42 11.74 0.41
N LEU A 202 -13.31 11.60 1.73
CA LEU A 202 -12.12 11.01 2.36
C LEU A 202 -11.97 9.54 1.95
N GLN A 203 -13.08 8.80 1.89
CA GLN A 203 -13.09 7.41 1.43
C GLN A 203 -12.66 7.29 -0.03
N MET A 204 -13.19 8.13 -0.92
CA MET A 204 -12.79 8.19 -2.32
C MET A 204 -11.29 8.48 -2.47
N ILE A 205 -10.80 9.55 -1.84
CA ILE A 205 -9.38 9.96 -1.93
C ILE A 205 -8.47 8.86 -1.40
N SER A 206 -8.81 8.26 -0.26
CA SER A 206 -8.06 7.14 0.32
C SER A 206 -7.91 5.98 -0.66
N ARG A 207 -9.00 5.58 -1.32
CA ARG A 207 -9.01 4.48 -2.29
C ARG A 207 -8.24 4.83 -3.57
N CYS A 208 -8.36 6.06 -4.07
CA CYS A 208 -7.55 6.55 -5.19
C CYS A 208 -6.05 6.49 -4.87
N LEU A 209 -5.64 6.99 -3.70
CA LEU A 209 -4.25 6.95 -3.25
C LEU A 209 -3.73 5.52 -3.11
N PHE A 210 -4.57 4.59 -2.62
CA PHE A 210 -4.22 3.18 -2.55
C PHE A 210 -3.94 2.59 -3.93
N TYR A 211 -4.84 2.72 -4.91
CA TYR A 211 -4.60 2.14 -6.24
C TYR A 211 -3.42 2.83 -6.95
N PHE A 212 -3.30 4.15 -6.82
CA PHE A 212 -2.15 4.86 -7.37
C PHE A 212 -0.83 4.35 -6.76
N ALA A 213 -0.80 4.16 -5.43
CA ALA A 213 0.36 3.60 -4.74
C ALA A 213 0.72 2.21 -5.26
N GLN A 214 -0.24 1.27 -5.36
CA GLN A 214 0.06 -0.08 -5.83
C GLN A 214 0.67 -0.08 -7.23
N GLY A 215 0.15 0.73 -8.15
CA GLY A 215 0.72 0.89 -9.50
C GLY A 215 2.16 1.44 -9.48
N LEU A 216 2.44 2.46 -8.66
CA LEU A 216 3.80 3.01 -8.51
C LEU A 216 4.76 2.00 -7.89
N LEU A 217 4.33 1.27 -6.86
CA LEU A 217 5.14 0.28 -6.16
C LEU A 217 5.49 -0.91 -7.07
N PHE A 218 4.56 -1.33 -7.94
CA PHE A 218 4.84 -2.32 -8.99
C PHE A 218 5.90 -1.79 -9.96
N PHE A 219 5.67 -0.59 -10.49
CA PHE A 219 6.53 -0.01 -11.51
C PHE A 219 7.95 0.25 -10.98
N ALA A 220 8.08 0.65 -9.72
CA ALA A 220 9.37 0.82 -9.07
C ALA A 220 10.15 -0.50 -9.00
N ASN A 221 9.52 -1.60 -8.59
CA ASN A 221 10.21 -2.90 -8.51
C ASN A 221 10.55 -3.45 -9.88
N GLU A 222 9.68 -3.28 -10.87
CA GLU A 222 9.93 -3.72 -12.25
C GLU A 222 11.11 -2.97 -12.88
N ARG A 223 11.22 -1.66 -12.61
CA ARG A 223 12.36 -0.86 -13.04
C ARG A 223 13.66 -1.18 -12.30
N THR A 224 13.58 -1.77 -11.11
CA THR A 224 14.76 -2.03 -10.27
C THR A 224 15.37 -3.41 -10.51
N PHE A 225 14.57 -4.43 -10.85
CA PHE A 225 14.94 -5.84 -10.80
C PHE A 225 14.53 -6.60 -12.05
#